data_AF-A0A2H0L6U2-F1
#
_entry.id   AF-A0A2H0L6U2-F1
#
_cell.length_a   1.000
_cell.length_b   1.000
_cell.length_c   1.000
_cell.angle_alpha   90.00
_cell.angle_beta   90.00
_cell.angle_gamma   90.00
#
_symmetry.space_group_name_H-M   'P 1'
#
loop_
_entity.id
_entity.type
_entity.pdbx_description
1 polymer ?
#
loop_
_entity_poly.entity_id
_entity_poly.type
_entity_poly.pdbx_seq_one_letter_code
_entity_poly.pdbx_strand_id
1 'polypeptide(L)'
;MAEGSECATELGGNKAFWEYADAVFETSDYSNESLTIIAKNIGLNTTKFSNCLTSGAHTQKVQAMTNAGLAAGVNGTPGSFLIGRDGRAQLISGALPYETMKTAIDAELSK
;
A
#
# COMPACT_ATOMS: atom_id res chain seq x y z
N MET A 1 -8.47 -4.17 -2.97
CA MET A 1 -7.10 -4.02 -2.42
C MET A 1 -6.97 -2.79 -1.53
N ALA A 2 -6.97 -1.55 -2.06
CA ALA A 2 -6.64 -0.35 -1.28
C ALA A 2 -7.49 -0.16 0.00
N GLU A 3 -8.81 -0.15 -0.11
CA GLU A 3 -9.69 -0.05 1.07
C GLU A 3 -9.58 -1.27 1.99
N GLY A 4 -9.33 -2.46 1.43
CA GLY A 4 -9.10 -3.68 2.20
C GLY A 4 -7.85 -3.59 3.08
N SER A 5 -6.75 -3.03 2.58
CA SER A 5 -5.53 -2.80 3.36
C SER A 5 -5.75 -1.80 4.50
N GLU A 6 -6.58 -0.76 4.27
CA GLU A 6 -6.98 0.18 5.31
C GLU A 6 -7.85 -0.51 6.38
N CYS A 7 -8.82 -1.33 5.98
CA CYS A 7 -9.61 -2.15 6.91
C CYS A 7 -8.76 -3.13 7.71
N ALA A 8 -7.76 -3.76 7.09
CA ALA A 8 -6.82 -4.64 7.78
C ALA A 8 -5.99 -3.87 8.82
N THR A 9 -5.56 -2.65 8.47
CA THR A 9 -4.84 -1.75 9.38
C THR A 9 -5.73 -1.31 10.55
N GLU A 10 -6.99 -0.96 10.32
CA GLU A 10 -7.93 -0.58 11.37
C GLU A 10 -8.13 -1.72 12.38
N LEU A 11 -8.23 -2.95 11.90
CA LEU A 11 -8.57 -4.11 12.73
C LEU A 11 -7.36 -4.78 13.41
N GLY A 12 -6.16 -4.65 12.84
CA GLY A 12 -4.96 -5.36 13.31
C GLY A 12 -3.65 -4.58 13.25
N GLY A 13 -3.69 -3.29 12.94
CA GLY A 13 -2.54 -2.40 12.87
C GLY A 13 -1.55 -2.72 11.75
N ASN A 14 -0.33 -2.18 11.86
CA ASN A 14 0.71 -2.32 10.84
C ASN A 14 1.07 -3.77 10.50
N LYS A 15 1.02 -4.68 11.49
CA LYS A 15 1.30 -6.10 11.23
C LYS A 15 0.27 -6.67 10.25
N ALA A 16 -1.02 -6.47 10.53
CA ALA A 16 -2.09 -6.94 9.66
C ALA A 16 -2.08 -6.26 8.29
N PHE A 17 -1.70 -4.98 8.21
CA PHE A 17 -1.51 -4.30 6.93
C PHE A 17 -0.55 -5.06 6.01
N TRP A 18 0.65 -5.38 6.51
CA TRP A 18 1.68 -6.02 5.69
C TRP A 18 1.28 -7.45 5.32
N GLU A 19 0.83 -8.25 6.28
CA GLU A 19 0.36 -9.61 6.01
C GLU A 19 -0.82 -9.63 5.01
N TYR A 20 -1.73 -8.67 5.09
CA TYR A 20 -2.84 -8.52 4.16
C TYR A 20 -2.39 -8.08 2.77
N ALA A 21 -1.56 -7.04 2.68
CA ALA A 21 -1.09 -6.49 1.41
C ALA A 21 -0.29 -7.53 0.62
N ASP A 22 0.62 -8.25 1.28
CA ASP A 22 1.41 -9.32 0.67
C ASP A 22 0.50 -10.41 0.11
N ALA A 23 -0.48 -10.89 0.88
CA ALA A 23 -1.41 -11.91 0.42
C ALA A 23 -2.31 -11.44 -0.73
N VAL A 24 -2.66 -10.14 -0.79
CA VAL A 24 -3.40 -9.57 -1.92
C VAL A 24 -2.53 -9.41 -3.17
N PHE A 25 -1.23 -9.19 -3.05
CA PHE A 25 -0.34 -9.18 -4.23
C PHE A 25 -0.21 -10.56 -4.89
N GLU A 26 -0.40 -11.64 -4.12
CA GLU A 26 -0.32 -13.02 -4.61
C GLU A 26 -1.66 -13.54 -5.19
N THR A 27 -2.76 -12.79 -5.05
CA THR A 27 -4.07 -13.21 -5.57
C THR A 27 -4.36 -12.66 -6.97
N SER A 28 -5.10 -13.44 -7.75
CA SER A 28 -5.70 -12.99 -9.01
C SER A 28 -7.19 -12.62 -8.86
N ASP A 29 -7.81 -12.95 -7.72
CA ASP A 29 -9.20 -12.62 -7.42
C ASP A 29 -9.29 -11.50 -6.39
N TYR A 30 -9.79 -10.35 -6.84
CA TYR A 30 -9.99 -9.14 -6.04
C TYR A 30 -11.46 -8.94 -5.61
N SER A 31 -12.30 -9.97 -5.71
CA SER A 31 -13.67 -9.96 -5.21
C SER A 31 -13.71 -9.70 -3.69
N ASN A 32 -14.80 -9.11 -3.20
CA ASN A 32 -14.97 -8.90 -1.76
C ASN A 32 -14.91 -10.20 -0.95
N GLU A 33 -15.32 -11.33 -1.55
CA GLU A 33 -15.21 -12.66 -0.94
C GLU A 33 -13.75 -13.07 -0.75
N SER A 34 -12.95 -13.06 -1.83
CA SER A 34 -11.51 -13.36 -1.78
C SER A 34 -10.78 -12.44 -0.81
N LEU A 35 -11.04 -11.13 -0.89
CA LEU A 35 -10.46 -10.13 0.02
C LEU A 35 -10.83 -10.39 1.50
N THR A 36 -12.03 -10.88 1.79
CA THR A 36 -12.46 -11.25 3.14
C THR A 36 -11.84 -12.57 3.60
N ILE A 37 -11.63 -13.53 2.69
CA ILE A 37 -10.91 -14.79 2.96
C ILE A 37 -9.45 -14.50 3.31
N ILE A 38 -8.79 -13.59 2.60
CA ILE A 38 -7.42 -13.17 2.92
C ILE A 38 -7.37 -12.60 4.34
N ALA A 39 -8.29 -11.70 4.69
CA ALA A 39 -8.38 -11.13 6.04
C ALA A 39 -8.58 -12.21 7.11
N LYS A 40 -9.43 -13.22 6.83
CA LYS A 40 -9.63 -14.38 7.71
C LYS A 40 -8.33 -15.15 7.94
N ASN A 41 -7.57 -15.40 6.87
CA ASN A 41 -6.37 -16.23 6.91
C ASN A 41 -5.24 -15.60 7.75
N ILE A 42 -5.20 -14.27 7.83
CA ILE A 42 -4.29 -13.53 8.70
C ILE A 42 -4.87 -13.28 10.11
N GLY A 43 -6.01 -13.90 10.43
CA GLY A 43 -6.61 -13.88 11.77
C GLY A 43 -7.54 -12.69 12.07
N LEU A 44 -7.93 -11.89 11.07
CA LEU A 44 -8.90 -10.81 11.28
C LEU A 44 -10.34 -11.32 11.37
N ASN A 45 -11.17 -10.57 12.10
CA ASN A 45 -12.60 -10.86 12.20
C ASN A 45 -13.30 -10.54 10.87
N THR A 46 -13.84 -11.56 10.21
CA THR A 46 -14.45 -11.44 8.87
C THR A 46 -15.68 -10.55 8.84
N THR A 47 -16.51 -10.56 9.89
CA THR A 47 -17.70 -9.70 9.97
C THR A 47 -17.29 -8.24 10.04
N LYS A 48 -16.35 -7.89 10.93
CA LYS A 48 -15.84 -6.52 11.03
C LYS A 48 -15.14 -6.07 9.74
N PHE A 49 -14.34 -6.96 9.15
CA PHE A 49 -13.63 -6.66 7.90
C PHE A 49 -14.61 -6.42 6.74
N SER A 50 -15.58 -7.31 6.55
CA SER A 50 -16.59 -7.17 5.49
C SER A 50 -17.43 -5.90 5.66
N ASN A 51 -17.81 -5.57 6.91
CA ASN A 51 -18.53 -4.32 7.19
C ASN A 51 -17.67 -3.10 6.85
N CYS A 52 -16.39 -3.09 7.24
CA CYS A 52 -15.48 -2.01 6.88
C CYS A 52 -15.37 -1.85 5.36
N LEU A 53 -15.09 -2.95 4.65
CA LEU A 53 -14.89 -2.95 3.20
C LEU A 53 -16.14 -2.52 2.42
N THR A 54 -17.33 -2.95 2.85
CA THR A 54 -18.59 -2.65 2.13
C THR A 54 -19.20 -1.31 2.49
N SER A 55 -18.82 -0.72 3.64
CA SER A 55 -19.31 0.59 4.06
C SER A 55 -18.69 1.77 3.30
N GLY A 56 -17.57 1.56 2.59
CA GLY A 56 -16.82 2.65 1.98
C GLY A 56 -16.13 3.57 2.99
N ALA A 57 -15.88 3.10 4.21
CA ALA A 57 -15.28 3.89 5.30
C ALA A 57 -13.93 4.54 4.91
N HIS A 58 -13.20 3.94 3.97
CA HIS A 58 -11.89 4.42 3.53
C HIS A 58 -11.88 5.00 2.12
N THR A 59 -13.01 5.06 1.41
CA THR A 59 -13.08 5.56 0.03
C THR A 59 -12.50 6.97 -0.10
N GLN A 60 -12.87 7.90 0.80
CA GLN A 60 -12.37 9.27 0.76
C GLN A 60 -10.86 9.34 1.01
N LYS A 61 -10.34 8.53 1.94
CA LYS A 61 -8.91 8.46 2.25
C LYS A 61 -8.13 7.94 1.04
N VAL A 62 -8.59 6.84 0.43
CA VAL A 62 -7.97 6.27 -0.78
C VAL A 62 -7.97 7.28 -1.92
N GLN A 63 -9.10 7.95 -2.18
CA GLN A 63 -9.19 8.98 -3.23
C GLN A 63 -8.23 10.15 -2.97
N ALA A 64 -8.11 10.61 -1.72
CA ALA A 64 -7.18 11.66 -1.35
C ALA A 64 -5.72 11.26 -1.58
N MET A 65 -5.33 10.02 -1.21
CA MET A 65 -3.99 9.50 -1.47
C MET A 65 -3.70 9.37 -2.97
N THR A 66 -4.66 8.87 -3.75
CA THR A 66 -4.54 8.80 -5.21
C THR A 66 -4.32 10.19 -5.82
N ASN A 67 -5.11 11.18 -5.41
CA ASN A 67 -4.98 12.55 -5.90
C ASN A 67 -3.64 13.18 -5.50
N ALA A 68 -3.16 12.92 -4.29
CA ALA A 68 -1.85 13.40 -3.84
C ALA A 68 -0.71 12.80 -4.67
N GLY A 69 -0.78 11.51 -5.01
CA GLY A 69 0.18 10.85 -5.89
C GLY A 69 0.22 11.48 -7.29
N LEU A 70 -0.95 11.70 -7.89
CA LEU A 70 -1.08 12.37 -9.19
C LEU A 70 -0.49 13.80 -9.14
N ALA A 71 -0.82 14.57 -8.10
CA ALA A 71 -0.28 15.92 -7.92
C ALA A 71 1.24 15.93 -7.70
N ALA A 72 1.80 14.86 -7.13
CA ALA A 72 3.24 14.67 -6.97
C ALA A 72 3.94 14.13 -8.23
N GLY A 73 3.22 13.97 -9.36
CA GLY A 73 3.78 13.56 -10.64
C GLY A 73 3.84 12.05 -10.88
N VAL A 74 3.18 11.24 -10.04
CA VAL A 74 3.10 9.79 -10.25
C VAL A 74 2.14 9.50 -11.40
N ASN A 75 2.68 9.00 -12.50
CA ASN A 75 1.93 8.66 -13.72
C ASN A 75 1.87 7.14 -14.00
N GLY A 76 2.38 6.31 -13.09
CA GLY A 76 2.39 4.86 -13.20
C GLY A 76 2.89 4.20 -11.91
N THR A 77 2.62 2.90 -11.75
CA THR A 77 2.98 2.13 -10.56
C THR A 77 3.95 0.98 -10.89
N PRO A 78 4.92 0.66 -10.01
CA PRO A 78 5.22 1.36 -8.76
C PRO A 78 5.89 2.72 -9.00
N GLY A 79 5.67 3.66 -8.07
CA GLY A 79 6.35 4.95 -8.01
C GLY A 79 6.81 5.19 -6.57
N SER A 80 8.11 5.36 -6.37
CA SER A 80 8.71 5.50 -5.03
C SER A 80 9.27 6.90 -4.85
N PHE A 81 9.11 7.47 -3.66
CA PHE A 81 9.78 8.73 -3.29
C PHE A 81 10.94 8.42 -2.35
N LEU A 82 12.17 8.65 -2.80
CA LEU A 82 13.35 8.60 -1.94
C LEU A 82 13.53 9.96 -1.27
N ILE A 83 13.34 10.00 0.05
CA ILE A 83 13.47 11.23 0.85
C ILE A 83 14.86 11.23 1.49
N GLY A 84 15.71 12.17 1.07
CA GLY A 84 17.05 12.36 1.61
C GLY A 84 17.04 12.96 3.02
N ARG A 85 18.19 12.93 3.71
CA ARG A 85 18.34 13.53 5.05
C ARG A 85 18.13 15.05 5.07
N ASP A 86 18.33 15.70 3.92
CA ASP A 86 18.06 17.12 3.72
C ASP A 86 16.56 17.43 3.46
N GLY A 87 15.71 16.41 3.49
CA GLY A 87 14.27 16.53 3.28
C GLY A 87 13.84 16.62 1.82
N ARG A 88 14.77 16.58 0.86
CA ARG A 88 14.41 16.59 -0.56
C ARG A 88 13.92 15.21 -0.99
N ALA A 89 12.82 15.19 -1.75
CA ALA A 89 12.25 13.98 -2.31
C ALA A 89 12.66 13.82 -3.78
N GLN A 90 13.14 12.63 -4.13
CA GLN A 90 13.35 12.20 -5.51
C GLN A 90 12.28 11.18 -5.90
N LEU A 91 11.53 11.45 -6.96
CA LEU A 91 10.63 10.46 -7.56
C LEU A 91 11.45 9.45 -8.37
N ILE A 92 11.27 8.17 -8.06
CA ILE A 92 11.77 7.02 -8.80
C ILE A 92 10.56 6.35 -9.45
N SER A 93 10.45 6.47 -10.77
CA SER A 93 9.30 5.97 -11.54
C SER A 93 9.56 4.56 -12.08
N GLY A 94 8.61 3.66 -11.85
CA GLY A 94 8.61 2.29 -12.36
C GLY A 94 9.31 1.28 -11.46
N ALA A 95 9.16 0.00 -11.81
CA ALA A 95 9.87 -1.08 -11.16
C ALA A 95 11.33 -1.11 -11.65
N LEU A 96 12.25 -0.65 -10.82
CA LEU A 96 13.68 -0.70 -11.11
C LEU A 96 14.33 -1.94 -10.48
N PRO A 97 15.41 -2.47 -11.08
CA PRO A 97 16.19 -3.54 -10.47
C PRO A 97 16.71 -3.15 -9.09
N TYR A 98 16.85 -4.15 -8.21
CA TYR A 98 17.38 -3.97 -6.85
C TYR A 98 18.66 -3.14 -6.82
N GLU A 99 19.63 -3.44 -7.70
CA GLU A 99 20.91 -2.73 -7.76
C GLU A 99 20.76 -1.22 -8.05
N THR A 100 19.78 -0.85 -8.87
CA THR A 100 19.51 0.57 -9.18
C THR A 100 18.93 1.29 -7.98
N MET A 101 17.98 0.66 -7.27
CA MET A 101 17.42 1.21 -6.05
C MET A 101 18.47 1.31 -4.93
N LYS A 102 19.29 0.28 -4.76
CA LYS A 102 20.38 0.25 -3.78
C LYS A 102 21.36 1.40 -4.01
N THR A 103 21.79 1.60 -5.25
CA THR A 103 22.71 2.68 -5.63
C THR A 103 22.14 4.06 -5.28
N ALA A 104 20.85 4.28 -5.55
CA ALA A 104 20.18 5.54 -5.20
C ALA A 104 20.12 5.77 -3.68
N ILE A 105 19.80 4.73 -2.90
CA ILE A 105 19.74 4.80 -1.43
C ILE A 105 21.12 5.05 -0.83
N ASP A 106 22.15 4.32 -1.27
CA ASP A 106 23.52 4.48 -0.78
C ASP A 106 24.05 5.91 -1.01
N ALA A 107 23.70 6.51 -2.16
CA ALA A 107 24.04 7.89 -2.48
C ALA A 107 23.38 8.90 -1.53
N GLU A 108 22.17 8.63 -1.02
CA GLU A 108 21.53 9.47 0.01
C GLU A 108 22.09 9.23 1.41
N LEU A 109 22.49 7.99 1.74
CA LEU A 109 23.05 7.65 3.06
C LEU A 109 24.47 8.18 3.29
N SER A 110 25.20 8.47 2.21
CA SER A 110 26.58 9.00 2.24
C SER A 110 26.67 10.53 2.29
N LYS A 111 25.53 11.23 2.27
CA LYS A 111 25.43 12.68 2.48
C LYS A 111 25.28 13.02 3.96
#